data_AF-A0A349EAF4-F1
#
_entry.id   AF-A0A349EAF4-F1
#
_cell.length_a   1.000
_cell.length_b   1.000
_cell.length_c   1.000
_cell.angle_alpha   90.00
_cell.angle_beta   90.00
_cell.angle_gamma   90.00
#
_symmetry.space_group_name_H-M   'P 1'
#
loop_
_entity.id
_entity.type
_entity.pdbx_description
1 polymer ?
#
loop_
_entity_poly.entity_id
_entity_poly.type
_entity_poly.pdbx_seq_one_letter_code
_entity_poly.pdbx_strand_id
1 'polypeptide(L)'
;MIKKFEKSLHGSESTPVNIVVAHALEAKALIPMLHLQPFQTTSRFVQYGNSNNLHLIVSGIGRAAMEAAITDLSQQQANEEGQIRAWLNIGIAGHSKAPLGSAWLGNKITCQ
;
A
#
# COMPACT_ATOMS: atom_id res chain seq x y z
N MET A 1 16.39 28.54 -17.02
CA MET A 1 17.22 28.07 -15.90
C MET A 1 16.32 27.35 -14.91
N ILE A 2 16.04 26.07 -15.15
CA ILE A 2 15.15 25.25 -14.30
C ILE A 2 16.04 24.58 -13.27
N LYS A 3 15.86 24.89 -11.98
CA LYS A 3 16.58 24.22 -10.89
C LYS A 3 16.13 22.76 -10.86
N LYS A 4 17.04 21.89 -11.31
CA LYS A 4 16.98 20.44 -11.17
C LYS A 4 17.02 20.13 -9.67
N PHE A 5 15.89 19.73 -9.09
CA PHE A 5 15.85 19.13 -7.76
C PHE A 5 16.33 17.67 -7.88
N GLU A 6 17.61 17.48 -8.17
CA GLU A 6 18.29 16.21 -7.92
C GLU A 6 18.72 16.22 -6.46
N LYS A 7 17.81 15.75 -5.59
CA LYS A 7 18.21 15.40 -4.24
C LYS A 7 18.92 14.04 -4.32
N SER A 8 20.21 14.09 -4.03
CA SER A 8 21.13 12.97 -3.84
C SER A 8 20.47 11.74 -3.23
N LEU A 9 20.43 10.62 -3.97
CA LEU A 9 20.07 9.29 -3.49
C LEU A 9 21.33 8.53 -3.02
N HIS A 10 22.12 9.15 -2.13
CA HIS A 10 23.09 8.40 -1.32
C HIS A 10 22.41 7.96 -0.02
N GLY A 11 22.03 6.68 0.05
CA GLY A 11 21.80 5.95 1.31
C GLY A 11 20.57 6.34 2.14
N SER A 12 19.47 6.75 1.52
CA SER A 12 18.19 6.93 2.22
C SER A 12 17.55 5.56 2.41
N GLU A 13 17.57 5.01 3.64
CA GLU A 13 16.58 3.99 4.04
C GLU A 13 15.21 4.46 3.56
N SER A 14 14.61 3.78 2.56
CA SER A 14 13.29 4.16 2.09
C SER A 14 12.32 3.85 3.21
N THR A 15 11.56 4.85 3.67
CA THR A 15 10.51 4.66 4.67
C THR A 15 9.65 3.47 4.23
N PRO A 16 9.55 2.41 5.04
CA PRO A 16 8.76 1.25 4.66
C PRO A 16 7.30 1.64 4.47
N VAL A 17 6.64 1.05 3.46
CA VAL A 17 5.24 1.37 3.15
C VAL A 17 4.43 0.10 3.02
N ASN A 18 3.33 0.05 3.77
CA ASN A 18 2.28 -0.95 3.63
C ASN A 18 1.18 -0.40 2.72
N ILE A 19 0.91 -1.11 1.64
CA ILE A 19 -0.14 -0.83 0.65
C ILE A 19 -1.27 -1.82 0.87
N VAL A 20 -2.49 -1.32 1.02
CA VAL A 20 -3.68 -2.14 1.23
C VAL A 20 -4.62 -1.97 0.03
N VAL A 21 -5.00 -3.07 -0.60
CA VAL A 21 -5.96 -3.09 -1.72
C VAL A 21 -7.12 -4.03 -1.42
N ALA A 22 -8.31 -3.72 -1.93
CA ALA A 22 -9.51 -4.51 -1.63
C ALA A 22 -9.58 -5.78 -2.49
N HIS A 23 -9.09 -5.76 -3.72
CA HIS A 23 -9.21 -6.92 -4.62
C HIS A 23 -7.96 -7.19 -5.47
N ALA A 24 -7.81 -8.44 -5.93
CA ALA A 24 -6.66 -8.88 -6.71
C ALA A 24 -6.49 -8.13 -8.05
N LEU A 25 -7.58 -7.57 -8.61
CA LEU A 25 -7.51 -6.75 -9.82
C LEU A 25 -6.73 -5.46 -9.60
N GLU A 26 -6.83 -4.85 -8.41
CA GLU A 26 -6.07 -3.65 -8.04
C GLU A 26 -4.59 -4.03 -7.82
N ALA A 27 -4.33 -5.13 -7.11
CA ALA A 27 -2.99 -5.66 -6.93
C ALA A 27 -2.30 -5.97 -8.27
N LYS A 28 -3.02 -6.58 -9.21
CA LYS A 28 -2.49 -6.97 -10.53
C LYS A 28 -1.87 -5.80 -11.30
N ALA A 29 -2.43 -4.61 -11.18
CA ALA A 29 -1.88 -3.41 -11.80
C ALA A 29 -0.62 -2.91 -11.06
N LEU A 30 -0.64 -2.94 -9.73
CA LEU A 30 0.44 -2.41 -8.89
C LEU A 30 1.69 -3.30 -8.85
N ILE A 31 1.53 -4.62 -8.89
CA ILE A 31 2.63 -5.60 -8.83
C ILE A 31 3.74 -5.29 -9.85
N PRO A 32 3.47 -5.19 -11.17
CA PRO A 32 4.50 -4.87 -12.14
C PRO A 32 5.01 -3.43 -12.02
N MET A 33 4.16 -2.46 -11.66
CA MET A 33 4.54 -1.05 -11.52
C MET A 33 5.52 -0.82 -10.35
N LEU A 34 5.38 -1.59 -9.27
CA LEU A 34 6.17 -1.46 -8.04
C LEU A 34 7.20 -2.58 -7.89
N HIS A 35 7.36 -3.43 -8.90
CA HIS A 35 8.27 -4.58 -8.92
C HIS A 35 8.08 -5.51 -7.71
N LEU A 36 6.82 -5.78 -7.34
CA LEU A 36 6.50 -6.65 -6.20
C LEU A 36 6.57 -8.13 -6.59
N GLN A 37 6.96 -8.97 -5.63
CA GLN A 37 6.97 -10.43 -5.75
C GLN A 37 6.08 -11.04 -4.68
N PRO A 38 5.52 -12.25 -4.90
CA PRO A 38 4.77 -12.94 -3.86
C PRO A 38 5.55 -13.03 -2.56
N PHE A 39 4.93 -12.66 -1.45
CA PHE A 39 5.55 -12.70 -0.13
C PHE A 39 5.17 -14.01 0.55
N GLN A 40 6.16 -14.79 0.99
CA GLN A 40 5.91 -16.05 1.67
C GLN A 40 5.44 -15.78 3.10
N THR A 41 4.19 -16.11 3.40
CA THR A 41 3.56 -15.86 4.69
C THR A 41 2.64 -17.02 5.07
N THR A 42 2.43 -17.22 6.37
CA THR A 42 1.39 -18.11 6.91
C THR A 42 0.03 -17.43 7.02
N SER A 43 -0.04 -16.13 6.69
CA SER A 43 -1.28 -15.36 6.61
C SER A 43 -2.29 -16.02 5.67
N ARG A 44 -3.57 -15.88 6.00
CA ARG A 44 -4.67 -16.17 5.06
C ARG A 44 -4.79 -15.15 3.93
N PHE A 45 -4.16 -13.98 4.08
CA PHE A 45 -4.21 -12.91 3.09
C PHE A 45 -3.08 -13.05 2.08
N VAL A 46 -3.38 -12.75 0.82
CA VAL A 46 -2.36 -12.71 -0.23
C VAL A 46 -1.51 -11.46 -0.02
N GLN A 47 -0.20 -11.66 0.00
CA GLN A 47 0.78 -10.61 0.24
C GLN A 47 1.86 -10.59 -0.84
N TYR A 48 2.40 -9.41 -1.11
CA TYR A 48 3.52 -9.18 -2.01
C TYR A 48 4.50 -8.21 -1.38
N GLY A 49 5.78 -8.29 -1.72
CA GLY A 49 6.79 -7.37 -1.24
C GLY A 49 7.96 -7.21 -2.18
N ASN A 50 8.88 -6.31 -1.85
CA ASN A 50 10.14 -6.15 -2.56
C ASN A 50 11.27 -5.71 -1.60
N SER A 51 12.48 -5.57 -2.14
CA SER A 51 13.66 -5.12 -1.38
C SER A 51 13.66 -3.63 -1.01
N ASN A 52 12.70 -2.84 -1.50
CA ASN A 52 12.54 -1.42 -1.20
C ASN A 52 11.56 -1.18 -0.04
N ASN A 53 11.38 -2.17 0.84
CA ASN A 53 10.50 -2.12 2.00
C ASN A 53 9.02 -1.80 1.68
N LEU A 54 8.57 -2.12 0.46
CA LEU A 54 7.15 -2.10 0.11
C LEU A 54 6.50 -3.43 0.44
N HIS A 55 5.35 -3.38 1.09
CA HIS A 55 4.51 -4.55 1.38
C HIS A 55 3.10 -4.28 0.89
N LEU A 56 2.56 -5.12 0.02
CA LEU A 56 1.17 -5.04 -0.45
C LEU A 56 0.38 -6.20 0.13
N ILE A 57 -0.78 -5.92 0.72
CA ILE A 57 -1.73 -6.93 1.19
C ILE A 57 -3.09 -6.75 0.50
N VAL A 58 -3.66 -7.87 0.03
CA VAL A 58 -5.02 -7.91 -0.52
C VAL A 58 -5.99 -8.21 0.62
N SER A 59 -6.77 -7.21 1.04
CA SER A 59 -7.62 -7.32 2.23
C SER A 59 -8.96 -8.02 2.00
N GLY A 60 -9.50 -7.91 0.78
CA GLY A 60 -10.93 -8.16 0.54
C GLY A 60 -11.76 -6.87 0.67
N ILE A 61 -13.02 -6.96 0.26
CA ILE A 61 -13.96 -5.83 0.21
C ILE A 61 -14.58 -5.57 1.59
N GLY A 62 -14.68 -4.30 1.96
CA GLY A 62 -15.41 -3.85 3.14
C GLY A 62 -14.54 -3.65 4.39
N ARG A 63 -15.08 -2.91 5.37
CA ARG A 63 -14.36 -2.47 6.56
C ARG A 63 -13.79 -3.62 7.39
N ALA A 64 -14.58 -4.66 7.66
CA ALA A 64 -14.15 -5.79 8.49
C ALA A 64 -13.00 -6.59 7.85
N ALA A 65 -13.02 -6.74 6.52
CA ALA A 65 -11.96 -7.42 5.78
C ALA A 65 -10.66 -6.60 5.82
N MET A 66 -10.78 -5.28 5.62
CA MET A 66 -9.66 -4.34 5.75
C MET A 66 -9.05 -4.32 7.15
N GLU A 67 -9.87 -4.25 8.19
CA GLU A 67 -9.43 -4.26 9.58
C GLU A 67 -8.68 -5.56 9.92
N ALA A 68 -9.20 -6.71 9.50
CA ALA A 68 -8.56 -8.00 9.73
C ALA A 68 -7.20 -8.12 9.00
N ALA A 69 -7.10 -7.60 7.77
CA ALA A 69 -5.85 -7.63 7.01
C ALA A 69 -4.79 -6.70 7.59
N ILE A 70 -5.17 -5.47 7.97
CA ILE A 70 -4.27 -4.52 8.61
C ILE A 70 -3.76 -5.08 9.94
N THR A 71 -4.65 -5.67 10.75
CA THR A 71 -4.29 -6.27 12.03
C THR A 71 -3.29 -7.41 11.83
N ASP A 72 -3.60 -8.35 10.92
CA ASP A 72 -2.74 -9.49 10.60
C ASP A 72 -1.33 -9.05 10.15
N LEU A 73 -1.25 -8.10 9.21
CA LEU A 73 0.03 -7.58 8.73
C LEU A 73 0.80 -6.82 9.81
N SER A 74 0.11 -6.00 10.62
CA SER A 74 0.74 -5.25 11.70
C SER A 74 1.32 -6.17 12.78
N GLN A 75 0.66 -7.30 13.06
CA GLN A 75 1.16 -8.30 14.01
C GLN A 75 2.39 -9.04 13.45
N GLN A 76 2.39 -9.37 12.15
CA GLN A 76 3.55 -9.97 11.50
C GLN A 76 4.79 -9.06 11.56
N GLN A 77 4.57 -7.74 11.46
CA GLN A 77 5.62 -6.73 11.49
C GLN A 77 5.90 -6.16 12.89
N ALA A 78 5.23 -6.66 13.95
CA ALA A 78 5.32 -6.07 15.29
C ALA A 78 6.73 -6.15 15.90
N ASN A 79 7.53 -7.12 15.47
CA ASN A 79 8.91 -7.32 15.93
C ASN A 79 9.95 -6.56 15.09
N GLU A 80 9.53 -5.79 14.09
CA GLU A 80 10.42 -4.92 13.33
C GLU A 80 10.71 -3.64 14.12
N GLU A 81 11.55 -3.78 15.15
CA GLU A 81 11.88 -2.69 16.06
C GLU A 81 12.44 -1.46 15.32
N GLY A 82 11.92 -0.28 15.67
CA GLY A 82 12.42 1.01 15.20
C GLY A 82 11.98 1.45 13.80
N GLN A 83 11.20 0.65 13.06
CA GLN A 83 10.77 0.99 11.70
C GLN A 83 9.35 1.57 11.68
N ILE A 84 9.24 2.89 11.48
CA ILE A 84 7.94 3.56 11.25
C ILE A 84 7.50 3.25 9.82
N ARG A 85 6.38 2.52 9.69
CA ARG A 85 5.80 2.18 8.38
C ARG A 85 4.63 3.11 8.03
N ALA A 86 4.62 3.64 6.82
CA ALA A 86 3.47 4.36 6.29
C ALA A 86 2.39 3.37 5.81
N TRP A 87 1.12 3.74 5.93
CA TRP A 87 0.00 2.95 5.41
C TRP A 87 -0.72 3.72 4.31
N LEU A 88 -0.88 3.07 3.15
CA LEU A 88 -1.56 3.63 2.00
C LEU A 88 -2.63 2.67 1.50
N ASN A 89 -3.89 3.08 1.56
CA ASN A 89 -4.94 2.38 0.85
C ASN A 89 -4.97 2.83 -0.62
N ILE A 90 -4.99 1.88 -1.54
CA ILE A 90 -5.18 2.13 -2.97
C ILE A 90 -6.37 1.29 -3.41
N GLY A 91 -7.37 1.94 -4.00
CA GLY A 91 -8.53 1.24 -4.50
C GLY A 91 -9.35 2.06 -5.49
N ILE A 92 -10.32 1.40 -6.10
CA ILE A 92 -11.26 2.02 -7.02
C ILE A 92 -12.44 2.58 -6.21
N ALA A 93 -12.78 3.84 -6.46
CA ALA A 93 -13.92 4.51 -5.86
C ALA A 93 -14.82 5.13 -6.93
N GLY A 94 -16.12 5.19 -6.65
CA GLY A 94 -17.05 5.99 -7.42
C GLY A 94 -16.99 7.45 -7.00
N HIS A 95 -16.98 8.37 -7.96
CA HIS A 95 -17.08 9.80 -7.70
C HIS A 95 -18.14 10.43 -8.62
N SER A 96 -19.09 11.16 -8.05
CA SER A 96 -20.28 11.63 -8.78
C SER A 96 -19.99 12.63 -9.90
N LYS A 97 -18.86 13.34 -9.83
CA LYS A 97 -18.50 14.42 -10.77
C LYS A 97 -17.13 14.26 -11.44
N ALA A 98 -16.35 13.25 -11.07
CA ALA A 98 -14.98 13.16 -11.56
C ALA A 98 -14.96 12.39 -12.88
N PRO A 99 -14.08 12.74 -13.83
CA PRO A 99 -13.88 11.95 -15.04
C PRO A 99 -13.46 10.52 -14.71
N LEU A 100 -13.88 9.55 -15.53
CA LEU A 100 -13.40 8.17 -15.42
C LEU A 100 -11.88 8.12 -15.59
N GLY A 101 -11.23 7.28 -14.78
CA GLY A 101 -9.77 7.13 -14.77
C GLY A 101 -9.01 8.26 -14.06
N SER A 102 -9.70 9.23 -13.47
CA SER A 102 -9.05 10.22 -12.59
C SER A 102 -8.59 9.59 -11.28
N ALA A 103 -7.47 10.06 -10.74
CA ALA A 103 -6.94 9.64 -9.45
C ALA A 103 -7.14 10.75 -8.41
N TRP A 104 -7.46 10.35 -7.18
CA TRP A 104 -7.72 11.25 -6.07
C TRP A 104 -7.01 10.79 -4.81
N LEU A 105 -6.50 11.74 -4.03
CA LEU A 105 -5.92 11.47 -2.71
C LEU A 105 -6.93 11.85 -1.63
N GLY A 106 -7.48 10.86 -0.95
CA GLY A 106 -8.29 11.07 0.25
C GLY A 106 -7.40 11.35 1.46
N ASN A 107 -7.35 12.58 1.94
CA ASN A 107 -6.62 12.97 3.14
C ASN A 107 -7.51 13.15 4.38
N LYS A 108 -8.82 13.08 4.20
CA LYS A 108 -9.84 13.15 5.26
C LYS A 108 -10.90 12.10 4.99
N ILE A 109 -11.03 11.15 5.90
CA ILE A 109 -12.01 10.07 5.82
C ILE A 109 -13.00 10.27 6.97
N THR A 110 -14.29 10.24 6.66
CA THR A 110 -15.38 10.31 7.64
C THR A 110 -16.20 9.04 7.55
N CYS A 111 -16.41 8.37 8.68
CA CYS A 111 -17.42 7.31 8.76
C CYS A 111 -18.78 7.97 8.94
N GLN A 112 -19.73 7.64 8.07
CA GLN A 112 -21.16 7.92 8.29
C GLN A 112 -21.76 6.82 9.16
#